data_AF-A0A9E6Z8K1-F1
#
_entry.id   AF-A0A9E6Z8K1-F1
#
_cell.length_a   1.000
_cell.length_b   1.000
_cell.length_c   1.000
_cell.angle_alpha   90.00
_cell.angle_beta   90.00
_cell.angle_gamma   90.00
#
_symmetry.space_group_name_H-M   'P 1'
#
loop_
_entity.id
_entity.type
_entity.pdbx_description
1 polymer ?
#
loop_
_entity_poly.entity_id
_entity_poly.type
_entity_poly.pdbx_seq_one_letter_code
_entity_poly.pdbx_strand_id
1 'polypeptide(L)' 'MMYMRPSILPHLLHAIQKNTDHKLRPVSLFEVGPIYKGLQESDQSLVIGAAKTGLKQSMHWSKKIKLKMYLILRQM' A
#
# COMPACT_ATOMS: atom_id res chain seq x y z
N MET A 1 5.56 10.14 15.62
CA MET A 1 6.47 9.17 14.97
C MET A 1 7.85 9.83 14.95
N MET A 2 8.84 9.32 15.69
CA MET A 2 10.11 10.02 15.96
C MET A 2 11.26 9.66 14.99
N TYR A 3 10.98 8.96 13.88
CA TYR A 3 12.00 8.55 12.91
C TYR A 3 11.48 8.61 11.48
N MET A 4 12.39 8.80 10.51
CA MET A 4 12.07 8.78 9.09
C MET A 4 11.64 7.39 8.65
N ARG A 5 10.69 7.31 7.71
CA ARG A 5 10.09 6.02 7.31
C ARG A 5 11.09 5.17 6.51
N PRO A 6 11.39 3.93 6.93
CA PRO A 6 12.22 3.02 6.16
C PRO A 6 11.44 2.32 5.03
N SER A 7 10.10 2.38 5.07
CA SER A 7 9.21 1.79 4.08
C SER A 7 7.90 2.57 4.01
N ILE A 8 7.27 2.59 2.83
CA ILE A 8 5.93 3.16 2.59
C ILE A 8 4.83 2.19 3.03
N LEU A 9 5.12 0.88 3.12
CA LEU A 9 4.12 -0.16 3.38
C LEU A 9 3.36 0.01 4.70
N PRO A 10 3.98 0.39 5.83
CA PRO A 10 3.24 0.61 7.09
C PRO A 10 2.14 1.66 6.96
N HIS A 11 2.38 2.75 6.21
CA HIS A 11 1.38 3.79 5.99
C HIS A 11 0.23 3.30 5.10
N LEU A 12 0.54 2.59 4.01
CA LEU A 12 -0.48 1.98 3.14
C LEU A 12 -1.35 0.98 3.91
N LEU A 13 -0.74 0.14 4.76
CA LEU A 13 -1.46 -0.82 5.59
C LEU A 13 -2.33 -0.12 6.64
N HIS A 14 -1.82 0.94 7.28
CA HIS A 14 -2.61 1.72 8.23
C HIS A 14 -3.80 2.40 7.55
N ALA A 15 -3.61 2.96 6.35
CA ALA A 15 -4.70 3.54 5.56
C ALA A 15 -5.74 2.49 5.15
N ILE A 16 -5.30 1.29 4.77
CA ILE A 16 -6.19 0.15 4.50
C ILE A 16 -7.00 -0.23 5.74
N GLN A 17 -6.35 -0.32 6.91
CA GLN A 17 -7.02 -0.66 8.16
C GLN A 17 -8.08 0.39 8.49
N LYS A 18 -7.73 1.68 8.45
CA LYS A 18 -8.66 2.78 8.69
C LYS A 18 -9.87 2.72 7.77
N ASN A 19 -9.68 2.50 6.46
CA ASN A 19 -10.79 2.34 5.52
C ASN A 19 -11.64 1.09 5.84
N THR A 20 -10.99 0.00 6.24
CA THR A 20 -11.66 -1.24 6.63
C THR A 20 -12.53 -1.06 7.87
N ASP A 21 -12.05 -0.31 8.87
CA ASP A 21 -12.79 0.02 10.09
C ASP A 21 -14.05 0.86 9.76
N HIS A 22 -13.98 1.70 8.72
CA HIS A 22 -15.12 2.43 8.18
C HIS A 22 -15.99 1.62 7.19
N LYS A 23 -15.79 0.30 7.09
CA LYS A 23 -16.50 -0.61 6.16
C LYS A 23 -16.33 -0.27 4.67
N LEU A 24 -15.32 0.53 4.32
CA LEU A 24 -14.97 0.85 2.95
C LEU A 24 -14.08 -0.26 2.39
N ARG A 25 -14.68 -1.25 1.73
CA ARG A 25 -13.97 -2.38 1.08
C ARG A 25 -14.62 -2.69 -0.28
N PRO A 26 -13.84 -3.12 -1.30
CA PRO A 26 -12.39 -3.38 -1.29
C PRO A 26 -11.55 -2.09 -1.33
N VAL A 27 -10.32 -2.16 -0.80
CA VAL A 27 -9.38 -1.01 -0.76
C VAL A 27 -8.20 -1.28 -1.68
N SER A 28 -7.83 -0.32 -2.51
CA SER A 28 -6.63 -0.37 -3.35
C SER A 28 -5.96 1.00 -3.33
N LEU A 29 -4.75 1.08 -2.77
CA LEU A 29 -4.00 2.32 -2.58
C LEU A 29 -2.58 2.17 -3.14
N PHE A 30 -2.01 3.29 -3.58
CA PHE A 30 -0.60 3.41 -3.93
C PHE A 30 -0.06 4.75 -3.43
N GLU A 31 1.25 4.80 -3.21
CA GLU A 31 1.99 6.02 -2.87
C GLU A 31 3.32 6.03 -3.63
N VAL A 32 3.70 7.20 -4.13
CA VAL A 32 5.04 7.48 -4.66
C VAL A 32 5.68 8.48 -3.71
N GLY A 33 6.86 8.15 -3.19
CA GLY A 33 7.55 9.03 -2.27
C GLY A 33 8.88 8.49 -1.76
N PRO A 34 9.60 9.28 -0.96
CA PRO A 34 10.90 8.87 -0.44
C PRO A 34 10.78 7.78 0.64
N ILE A 35 11.78 6.93 0.74
CA ILE A 35 12.11 6.15 1.94
C ILE A 35 13.53 6.47 2.36
N TYR A 36 13.84 6.27 3.63
CA TYR A 36 15.13 6.61 4.22
C TYR A 36 15.71 5.36 4.88
N LYS A 37 16.81 4.84 4.33
CA LYS A 37 17.47 3.62 4.85
C LYS A 37 18.60 3.91 5.84
N GLY A 38 18.94 5.19 6.01
CA GLY A 38 20.01 5.69 6.86
C GLY A 38 19.88 7.19 7.09
N LEU A 39 20.98 7.82 7.52
CA LEU A 39 21.02 9.24 7.92
C LEU A 39 21.66 10.14 6.86
N GLN A 40 22.27 9.57 5.82
CA GLN A 40 22.90 10.34 4.76
C GLN A 40 21.87 10.72 3.68
N GLU A 41 22.13 11.80 2.96
CA GLU A 41 21.27 12.23 1.84
C GLU A 41 21.18 11.14 0.75
N SER A 42 22.25 10.37 0.55
CA SER A 42 22.34 9.23 -0.36
C SER A 42 21.48 8.03 0.07
N ASP A 43 21.05 7.97 1.33
CA ASP A 43 20.20 6.90 1.85
C ASP A 43 18.71 7.12 1.54
N GLN A 44 18.39 8.21 0.83
CA GLN A 44 17.04 8.50 0.36
C GLN A 44 16.80 7.84 -1.01
N SER A 45 15.72 7.06 -1.12
CA SER A 45 15.31 6.46 -2.39
C SER A 45 13.87 6.83 -2.71
N LEU A 46 13.60 7.26 -3.95
CA LEU A 46 12.23 7.39 -4.45
C LEU A 46 11.68 6.01 -4.78
N VAL A 47 10.53 5.67 -4.20
CA VAL A 47 9.90 4.36 -4.40
C VAL A 47 8.42 4.51 -4.73
N ILE A 48 7.90 3.52 -5.44
CA ILE A 48 6.46 3.31 -5.60
C ILE A 48 6.04 2.11 -4.75
N GLY A 49 5.08 2.36 -3.86
CA GLY A 49 4.43 1.35 -3.02
C GLY A 49 2.97 1.19 -3.39
N ALA A 50 2.45 -0.03 -3.39
CA ALA A 50 1.02 -0.28 -3.54
C ALA A 50 0.56 -1.42 -2.64
N ALA A 51 -0.65 -1.28 -2.11
CA ALA A 51 -1.30 -2.29 -1.28
C ALA A 51 -2.79 -2.38 -1.65
N LYS A 52 -3.31 -3.60 -1.74
CA LYS A 52 -4.74 -3.83 -1.98
C LYS A 52 -5.31 -5.00 -1.21
N THR A 53 -6.58 -4.89 -0.83
CA THR A 53 -7.35 -5.93 -0.14
C THR A 53 -8.70 -6.17 -0.82
N GLY A 54 -9.28 -7.34 -0.57
CA GLY A 54 -10.61 -7.68 -1.07
C GLY A 54 -10.60 -8.29 -2.47
N LEU A 55 -11.60 -7.95 -3.26
CA LEU A 55 -11.88 -8.61 -4.53
C LEU A 55 -10.85 -8.24 -5.60
N LYS A 56 -10.38 -9.25 -6.34
CA LYS A 56 -9.52 -9.06 -7.52
C LYS A 56 -10.25 -8.31 -8.65
N GLN A 57 -11.57 -8.39 -8.65
CA GLN A 57 -12.49 -7.94 -9.69
C GLN A 57 -13.78 -7.43 -9.04
N SER A 58 -14.39 -6.40 -9.61
CA SER A 58 -15.70 -5.92 -9.13
C SER A 58 -16.73 -7.04 -9.18
N MET A 59 -17.69 -6.99 -8.24
CA MET A 59 -18.87 -7.86 -8.28
C MET A 59 -19.54 -7.68 -9.64
N HIS A 60 -19.59 -8.74 -10.43
CA HIS A 60 -20.19 -8.73 -11.75
C HIS A 60 -20.96 -10.04 -11.92
N TRP A 61 -22.23 -9.95 -12.32
CA TRP A 61 -23.15 -11.08 -12.37
C TRP A 61 -22.61 -12.28 -13.17
N SER A 62 -21.83 -12.01 -14.22
CA SER A 62 -21.24 -13.04 -15.08
C SER A 62 -19.84 -13.51 -14.68
N LYS A 63 -19.25 -12.98 -13.59
CA LYS A 63 -17.86 -13.31 -13.22
C LYS A 63 -17.74 -13.95 -11.84
N LYS A 64 -17.02 -15.06 -11.76
CA LYS A 64 -16.68 -15.73 -10.49
C LYS A 64 -15.82 -14.84 -9.60
N ILE A 65 -16.21 -14.68 -8.33
CA ILE A 65 -15.49 -13.92 -7.31
C ILE A 65 -14.11 -14.54 -7.03
N LYS A 66 -13.06 -13.69 -6.95
CA LYS A 66 -11.71 -14.07 -6.53
C LYS A 66 -11.17 -13.06 -5.52
N LEU A 67 -10.73 -13.52 -4.35
CA LEU A 67 -10.08 -12.69 -3.31
C LEU A 67 -8.55 -12.74 -3.49
N LYS A 68 -7.87 -11.59 -3.32
CA LYS A 68 -6.39 -11.58 -3.33
C LYS A 68 -5.81 -10.32 -2.68
N MET A 69 -4.79 -10.51 -1.84
CA MET A 69 -3.97 -9.43 -1.26
C MET A 69 -2.65 -9.31 -2.02
N TYR A 70 -2.22 -8.08 -2.29
CA TYR A 70 -0.93 -7.80 -2.92
C TYR A 70 -0.22 -6.66 -2.21
N LEU A 71 1.11 -6.78 -2.12
CA LEU A 71 2.01 -5.77 -1.59
C LEU A 71 3.12 -5.61 -2.62
N ILE A 72 3.29 -4.40 -3.14
CA ILE A 72 4.30 -4.10 -4.16
C ILE A 72 5.13 -2.93 -3.65
N LEU A 73 6.45 -3.08 -3.67
CA LEU A 73 7.40 -2.01 -3.46
C LEU A 73 8.46 -2.12 -4.57
N ARG A 74 8.59 -1.07 -5.38
CA ARG A 74 9.63 -0.97 -6.41
C ARG A 74 10.42 0.33 -6.21
N GLN A 75 11.74 0.22 -6.29
CA GLN A 75 12.65 1.36 -6.40
C GLN A 75 12.70 1.79 -7.87
N MET A 76 12.72 3.10 -8.12
CA MET A 76 12.90 3.69 -9.46
C MET A 76 14.37 3.98 -9.72
#